data_AF-A0A7K9K8X0-F1
#
_entry.id   AF-A0A7K9K8X0-F1
#
_cell.length_a   1.000
_cell.length_b   1.000
_cell.length_c   1.000
_cell.angle_alpha   90.00
_cell.angle_beta   90.00
_cell.angle_gamma   90.00
#
_symmetry.space_group_name_H-M   'P 1'
#
loop_
_entity.id
_entity.type
_entity.pdbx_description
1 polymer ?
#
loop_
_entity_poly.entity_id
_entity_poly.type
_entity_poly.pdbx_seq_one_letter_code
_entity_poly.pdbx_strand_id
1 'polypeptide(L)'
;LDLICNHADVEISDNIEVCANIASEQFKAEQIATARAQQLQMARAAIKCFKCWELGHIRKQCPKGQRDNKKPSKPCPCCQKGFHWIDECQSKYDKHGNLLPQQGNSKERVESGAPQSNGTTLNQTPI
;
A
#
# COMPACT_ATOMS: atom_id res chain seq x y z
N LEU A 1 10.69 -19.34 48.18
CA LEU A 1 9.35 -19.64 47.61
C LEU A 1 8.48 -18.50 48.04
N ASP A 2 8.72 -17.42 47.31
CA ASP A 2 8.57 -16.06 47.73
C ASP A 2 7.12 -15.61 47.60
N LEU A 3 6.69 -14.90 48.64
CA LEU A 3 5.78 -13.76 48.55
C LEU A 3 4.51 -13.98 47.73
N ILE A 4 3.60 -14.80 48.27
CA ILE A 4 2.17 -14.57 48.02
C ILE A 4 1.85 -13.25 48.73
N CYS A 5 1.95 -12.14 48.00
CA CYS A 5 1.50 -10.84 48.50
C CYS A 5 0.03 -10.98 48.88
N ASN A 6 -0.23 -10.86 50.18
CA ASN A 6 -1.55 -10.64 50.73
C ASN A 6 -2.14 -9.39 50.05
N HIS A 7 -2.90 -9.58 48.98
CA HIS A 7 -3.88 -8.59 48.50
C HIS A 7 -5.14 -8.64 49.39
N ALA A 8 -4.93 -8.77 50.70
CA ALA A 8 -5.97 -8.44 51.66
C ALA A 8 -6.06 -6.90 51.65
N ASP A 9 -7.28 -6.40 51.48
CA ASP A 9 -7.67 -4.98 51.47
C ASP A 9 -7.68 -4.26 50.10
N VAL A 10 -7.94 -4.95 48.99
CA VAL A 10 -8.55 -4.27 47.82
C VAL A 10 -10.06 -4.24 48.07
N GLU A 11 -10.58 -3.12 48.58
CA GLU A 11 -12.00 -2.98 48.84
C GLU A 11 -12.78 -2.99 47.51
N ILE A 12 -14.03 -3.44 47.56
CA ILE A 12 -14.91 -3.47 46.37
C ILE A 12 -14.99 -2.08 45.71
N SER A 13 -14.88 -1.01 46.51
CA SER A 13 -14.82 0.38 46.05
C SER A 13 -13.63 0.66 45.12
N ASP A 14 -12.45 0.11 45.42
CA ASP A 14 -11.23 0.31 44.62
C ASP A 14 -11.35 -0.36 43.25
N ASN A 15 -11.99 -1.54 43.21
CA ASN A 15 -12.29 -2.22 41.95
C ASN A 15 -13.29 -1.42 41.09
N ILE A 16 -14.28 -0.77 41.72
CA ILE A 16 -15.27 0.05 41.02
C ILE A 16 -14.61 1.30 40.42
N GLU A 17 -13.71 1.95 41.16
CA GLU A 17 -12.98 3.15 40.70
C GLU A 17 -12.05 2.85 39.52
N VAL A 18 -11.27 1.77 39.60
CA VAL A 18 -10.40 1.34 38.50
C VAL A 18 -11.22 1.01 37.24
N CYS A 19 -12.38 0.35 37.39
CA CYS A 19 -13.27 0.08 36.27
C CYS A 19 -13.81 1.36 35.61
N ALA A 20 -14.20 2.37 36.41
CA ALA A 20 -14.69 3.65 35.91
C ALA A 20 -13.62 4.42 35.12
N ASN A 21 -12.37 4.37 35.58
CA ASN A 21 -11.23 5.00 34.91
C ASN A 21 -10.89 4.30 33.58
N ILE A 22 -10.88 2.97 33.54
CA ILE A 22 -10.67 2.19 32.30
C ILE A 22 -11.74 2.53 31.26
N ALA A 23 -13.01 2.58 31.66
CA ALA A 23 -14.12 2.93 30.76
C ALA A 23 -13.97 4.35 30.19
N SER A 24 -13.50 5.30 31.01
CA SER A 24 -13.28 6.69 30.59
C SER A 24 -12.11 6.80 29.59
N GLU A 25 -11.02 6.08 29.81
CA GLU A 25 -9.86 6.09 28.90
C GLU A 25 -10.16 5.37 27.58
N GLN A 26 -10.91 4.26 27.61
CA GLN A 26 -11.38 3.60 26.39
C GLN A 26 -12.27 4.52 25.55
N PHE A 27 -13.19 5.23 26.21
CA PHE A 27 -14.05 6.19 25.53
C PHE A 27 -13.25 7.33 24.88
N LYS A 28 -12.23 7.87 25.57
CA LYS A 28 -11.33 8.88 25.00
C LYS A 28 -10.54 8.33 23.81
N ALA A 29 -9.99 7.12 23.93
CA ALA A 29 -9.23 6.47 22.87
C ALA A 29 -10.08 6.28 21.61
N GLU A 30 -11.33 5.84 21.77
CA GLU A 30 -12.29 5.69 20.67
C GLU A 30 -12.61 7.04 20.01
N GLN A 31 -12.86 8.09 20.80
CA GLN A 31 -13.10 9.43 20.24
C GLN A 31 -11.91 9.95 19.44
N ILE A 32 -10.68 9.73 19.91
CA ILE A 32 -9.45 10.10 19.19
C ILE A 32 -9.32 9.28 17.89
N ALA A 33 -9.57 7.97 17.95
CA ALA A 33 -9.50 7.09 16.79
C ALA A 33 -10.52 7.51 15.73
N THR A 34 -11.77 7.76 16.13
CA THR A 34 -12.84 8.23 15.26
C THR A 34 -12.53 9.60 14.66
N ALA A 35 -12.07 10.57 15.46
CA ALA A 35 -11.69 11.90 14.96
C ALA A 35 -10.56 11.81 13.92
N ARG A 36 -9.55 10.97 14.16
CA ARG A 36 -8.45 10.74 13.21
C ARG A 36 -8.93 10.04 11.94
N ALA A 37 -9.82 9.05 12.05
CA ALA A 37 -10.40 8.38 10.90
C ALA A 37 -11.20 9.36 10.02
N GLN A 38 -11.99 10.24 10.63
CA GLN A 38 -12.71 11.31 9.93
C GLN A 38 -11.74 12.27 9.24
N GLN A 39 -10.67 12.70 9.92
CA GLN A 39 -9.66 13.57 9.31
C GLN A 39 -9.01 12.92 8.08
N LEU A 40 -8.66 11.63 8.15
CA LEU A 40 -8.12 10.88 7.02
C LEU A 40 -9.13 10.72 5.88
N GLN A 41 -10.41 10.54 6.21
CA GLN A 41 -11.48 10.46 5.22
C GLN A 41 -11.67 11.80 4.48
N MET A 42 -11.65 12.93 5.21
CA MET A 42 -11.71 14.27 4.61
C MET A 42 -10.48 14.55 3.75
N ALA A 43 -9.29 14.17 4.22
CA ALA A 43 -8.06 14.29 3.45
C ALA A 43 -8.12 13.51 2.13
N ARG A 44 -8.64 12.27 2.15
CA ARG A 44 -8.87 11.46 0.93
C ARG A 44 -9.88 12.10 -0.01
N ALA A 45 -10.98 12.65 0.53
CA ALA A 45 -11.99 13.34 -0.27
C ALA A 45 -11.42 14.55 -1.02
N ALA A 46 -10.43 15.25 -0.45
CA ALA A 46 -9.78 16.39 -1.07
C ALA A 46 -8.75 16.04 -2.17
N ILE A 47 -8.36 14.77 -2.31
CA ILE A 47 -7.36 14.35 -3.30
C ILE A 47 -7.93 14.49 -4.71
N LYS A 48 -7.24 15.26 -5.57
CA LYS A 48 -7.57 15.39 -6.99
C LYS A 48 -6.83 14.34 -7.83
N CYS A 49 -7.58 13.64 -8.68
CA CYS A 49 -7.03 12.66 -9.59
C CYS A 49 -6.27 13.34 -10.75
N PHE A 50 -4.99 13.01 -10.92
CA PHE A 50 -4.16 13.53 -12.02
C PHE A 50 -4.57 13.07 -13.43
N LYS A 51 -5.53 12.14 -13.56
CA LYS A 51 -5.99 11.62 -14.86
C LYS A 51 -7.31 12.25 -15.30
N CYS A 52 -8.32 12.24 -14.44
CA CYS A 52 -9.66 12.75 -14.76
C CYS A 52 -10.00 14.06 -14.05
N TRP A 53 -9.12 14.57 -13.18
CA TRP A 53 -9.27 15.82 -12.45
C TRP A 53 -10.44 15.87 -11.46
N GLU A 54 -11.10 14.74 -11.20
CA GLU A 54 -12.13 14.59 -10.18
C GLU A 54 -11.51 14.35 -8.79
N LEU A 55 -12.26 14.69 -7.74
CA LEU A 55 -11.83 14.54 -6.36
C LEU A 55 -12.10 13.11 -5.80
N GLY A 56 -11.56 12.83 -4.63
CA GLY A 56 -11.81 11.61 -3.85
C GLY A 56 -10.95 10.39 -4.20
N HIS A 57 -10.05 10.48 -5.20
CA HIS A 57 -9.23 9.34 -5.60
C HIS A 57 -7.92 9.73 -6.29
N ILE A 58 -6.94 8.83 -6.26
CA ILE A 58 -5.69 8.94 -7.03
C ILE A 58 -5.79 8.25 -8.38
N ARG A 59 -4.86 8.55 -9.31
CA ARG A 59 -4.80 7.95 -10.67
C ARG A 59 -5.01 6.43 -10.71
N LYS A 60 -4.43 5.67 -9.76
CA LYS A 60 -4.52 4.20 -9.68
C LYS A 60 -5.94 3.69 -9.39
N GLN A 61 -6.76 4.50 -8.72
CA GLN A 61 -8.15 4.20 -8.33
C GLN A 61 -9.15 4.91 -9.26
N CYS A 62 -8.67 5.55 -10.33
CA CYS A 62 -9.55 6.29 -11.23
C CYS A 62 -10.51 5.32 -11.94
N PRO A 63 -11.84 5.52 -11.83
CA PRO A 63 -12.81 4.65 -12.50
C PRO A 63 -12.67 4.75 -14.02
N LYS A 64 -12.34 5.94 -14.54
CA LYS A 64 -12.02 6.18 -15.95
C LYS A 64 -10.63 5.69 -16.35
N GLY A 65 -9.84 5.18 -15.40
CA GLY A 65 -8.47 4.70 -15.56
C GLY A 65 -8.36 3.19 -15.71
N GLN A 66 -9.41 2.46 -15.37
CA GLN A 66 -9.54 1.06 -15.70
C GLN A 66 -9.79 0.99 -17.22
N ARG A 67 -8.72 0.90 -18.02
CA ARG A 67 -8.84 -0.01 -19.18
C ARG A 67 -9.19 -1.32 -18.49
N ASP A 68 -10.44 -1.76 -18.59
CA ASP A 68 -10.84 -3.07 -18.07
C ASP A 68 -9.67 -4.02 -18.38
N ASN A 69 -9.21 -4.85 -17.44
CA ASN A 69 -8.09 -5.79 -17.64
C ASN A 69 -8.32 -6.79 -18.81
N LYS A 70 -9.34 -6.57 -19.62
CA LYS A 70 -9.60 -7.08 -20.95
C LYS A 70 -8.46 -6.67 -21.88
N LYS A 71 -7.66 -7.67 -22.24
CA LYS A 71 -6.78 -7.63 -23.40
C LYS A 71 -7.61 -7.24 -24.64
N PRO A 72 -7.03 -6.50 -25.60
CA PRO A 72 -7.74 -6.20 -26.83
C PRO A 72 -8.14 -7.50 -27.54
N SER A 73 -9.34 -7.55 -28.15
CA SER A 73 -9.80 -8.74 -28.90
C SER A 73 -9.07 -8.94 -30.23
N LYS A 74 -8.34 -7.92 -30.70
CA LYS A 74 -7.53 -7.97 -31.92
C LYS A 74 -6.05 -8.11 -31.55
N PRO A 75 -5.25 -8.84 -32.36
CA PRO A 75 -3.82 -8.93 -32.14
C PRO A 75 -3.18 -7.54 -32.24
N CYS A 76 -2.08 -7.36 -31.52
CA CYS A 76 -1.31 -6.12 -31.50
C CYS A 76 -0.95 -5.72 -32.93
N PRO A 77 -1.33 -4.53 -33.41
CA PRO A 77 -1.03 -4.10 -34.78
C PRO A 77 0.47 -3.84 -34.98
N CYS A 78 1.24 -3.64 -33.91
CA CYS A 78 2.69 -3.48 -33.95
C CYS A 78 3.40 -4.82 -34.24
N CYS A 79 3.31 -5.80 -33.33
CA CYS A 79 4.06 -7.05 -33.47
C CYS A 79 3.27 -8.22 -34.09
N GLN A 80 1.94 -8.17 -34.04
CA GLN A 80 1.02 -9.23 -34.45
C GLN A 80 1.23 -10.59 -33.75
N LYS A 81 1.93 -10.62 -32.60
CA LYS A 81 2.27 -11.84 -31.84
C LYS A 81 1.43 -12.07 -30.57
N GLY A 82 0.51 -11.16 -30.24
CA GLY A 82 -0.31 -11.33 -29.04
C GLY A 82 -1.38 -10.25 -28.89
N PHE A 83 -2.21 -10.39 -27.86
CA PHE A 83 -3.34 -9.51 -27.56
C PHE A 83 -2.94 -8.53 -26.45
N HIS A 84 -2.31 -7.44 -26.84
CA HIS A 84 -1.89 -6.34 -25.97
C HIS A 84 -1.98 -5.01 -26.72
N TRP A 85 -2.07 -3.92 -25.96
CA TRP A 85 -2.10 -2.58 -26.53
C TRP A 85 -0.73 -2.19 -27.10
N ILE A 86 -0.69 -1.29 -28.09
CA ILE A 86 0.57 -0.83 -28.71
C ILE A 86 1.54 -0.29 -27.63
N ASP A 87 1.03 0.46 -26.66
CA ASP A 87 1.78 1.03 -25.53
C ASP A 87 2.45 -0.02 -24.63
N GLU A 88 1.96 -1.27 -24.67
CA GLU A 88 2.43 -2.41 -23.87
C GLU A 88 3.25 -3.41 -24.71
N CYS A 89 3.44 -3.14 -26.02
CA CYS A 89 4.16 -4.02 -26.92
C CYS A 89 5.66 -4.00 -26.61
N GLN A 90 6.18 -5.12 -26.11
CA GLN A 90 7.61 -5.31 -25.82
C GLN A 90 8.35 -6.13 -26.91
N SER A 91 7.65 -6.48 -28.00
CA SER A 91 8.26 -7.24 -29.09
C SER A 91 9.19 -6.36 -29.92
N LYS A 92 10.40 -6.86 -30.22
CA LYS A 92 11.34 -6.19 -31.13
C LYS A 92 11.09 -6.53 -32.60
N TYR A 93 10.35 -7.60 -32.86
CA TYR A 93 10.14 -8.15 -34.21
C TYR A 93 8.66 -8.43 -34.45
N ASP A 94 8.21 -8.23 -35.69
CA ASP A 94 6.89 -8.64 -36.17
C ASP A 94 6.79 -10.17 -36.31
N LYS A 95 5.58 -10.68 -36.63
CA LYS A 95 5.33 -12.11 -36.87
C LYS A 95 6.13 -12.72 -38.04
N HIS A 96 6.67 -11.90 -38.94
CA HIS A 96 7.45 -12.34 -40.11
C HIS A 96 8.97 -12.25 -39.87
N GLY A 97 9.39 -11.77 -38.70
CA GLY A 97 10.81 -11.62 -38.36
C GLY A 97 11.41 -10.25 -38.74
N ASN A 98 10.61 -9.30 -39.21
CA ASN A 98 11.07 -7.95 -39.50
C ASN A 98 11.21 -7.15 -38.20
N LEU A 99 12.23 -6.29 -38.12
CA LEU A 99 12.42 -5.37 -37.01
C LEU A 99 11.28 -4.34 -36.98
N LEU A 100 10.72 -4.11 -35.79
CA LEU A 100 9.68 -3.10 -35.62
C LEU A 100 10.31 -1.70 -35.60
N PRO A 101 9.66 -0.69 -36.21
CA PRO A 101 10.10 0.70 -36.09
C PRO A 101 10.09 1.08 -34.62
N GLN A 102 11.24 1.57 -34.13
CA GLN A 102 11.54 1.84 -32.73
C GLN A 102 10.54 2.83 -32.11
N GLN A 103 9.40 2.34 -31.63
CA GLN A 103 8.53 3.11 -30.76
C GLN A 103 9.11 3.04 -29.36
N GLY A 104 9.90 4.06 -29.04
CA GLY A 104 10.60 4.21 -27.77
C GLY A 104 9.63 4.13 -26.60
N ASN A 105 9.67 3.01 -25.90
CA ASN A 105 9.55 2.97 -24.46
C ASN A 105 10.39 1.80 -23.93
N SER A 106 11.68 1.87 -24.24
CA SER A 106 12.69 1.11 -23.52
C SER A 106 12.65 1.60 -22.07
N LYS A 107 11.84 0.97 -21.23
CA LYS A 107 12.27 0.79 -19.85
C LYS A 107 13.47 -0.15 -19.95
N GLU A 108 14.63 0.40 -20.31
CA GLU A 108 15.88 -0.20 -19.90
C GLU A 108 15.75 -0.31 -18.37
N ARG A 109 15.48 -1.52 -17.92
CA ARG A 109 15.71 -1.90 -16.55
C ARG A 109 17.20 -1.76 -16.40
N VAL A 110 17.65 -0.59 -15.97
CA VAL A 110 18.91 -0.49 -15.25
C VAL A 110 18.72 -1.45 -14.08
N GLU A 111 19.35 -2.62 -14.17
CA GLU A 111 19.66 -3.40 -13.00
C GLU A 111 20.50 -2.49 -12.10
N SER A 112 19.82 -1.74 -11.23
CA SER A 112 20.45 -1.27 -10.02
C SER A 112 20.77 -2.53 -9.21
N GLY A 113 21.92 -3.13 -9.51
CA GLY A 113 22.52 -4.15 -8.66
C GLY A 113 22.68 -3.53 -7.29
N ALA A 114 21.80 -3.91 -6.36
CA ALA A 114 22.06 -3.70 -4.95
C ALA A 114 23.32 -4.51 -4.63
N PRO A 115 24.39 -3.91 -4.08
CA PRO A 115 25.52 -4.70 -3.62
C PRO A 115 25.02 -5.66 -2.53
N GLN A 116 25.13 -6.95 -2.80
CA GLN A 116 24.93 -7.99 -1.80
C GLN A 116 26.11 -7.94 -0.83
N SER A 117 26.02 -7.18 0.26
CA SER A 117 26.91 -7.36 1.40
C SER A 117 26.40 -8.52 2.23
N ASN A 118 26.92 -9.71 1.94
CA ASN A 118 26.92 -10.83 2.88
C ASN A 118 27.97 -10.55 3.95
N GLY A 119 27.62 -10.62 5.23
CA GLY A 119 28.61 -10.59 6.32
C GLY A 119 28.09 -10.14 7.68
N THR A 120 27.46 -11.08 8.39
CA THR A 120 27.55 -11.33 9.84
C THR A 120 28.45 -10.41 10.66
N THR A 121 27.96 -9.86 11.78
CA THR A 121 28.43 -10.23 13.14
C THR A 121 27.66 -9.46 14.22
N LEU A 122 27.24 -10.25 15.20
CA LEU A 122 26.70 -9.87 16.50
C LEU A 122 27.56 -8.81 17.18
N ASN A 123 26.94 -7.87 17.88
CA ASN A 123 27.26 -7.67 19.29
C ASN A 123 26.20 -6.83 19.97
N GLN A 124 25.45 -7.52 20.83
CA GLN A 124 24.88 -6.95 22.03
C GLN A 124 26.01 -6.41 22.90
N THR A 125 25.74 -5.38 23.70
CA THR A 125 26.11 -5.19 25.12
C THR A 125 26.00 -3.69 25.50
N PRO A 126 25.91 -3.31 26.79
CA PRO A 126 24.62 -3.18 27.47
C PRO A 126 24.51 -1.90 28.33
N ILE A 127 23.38 -1.81 29.07
CA ILE A 127 23.06 -0.91 30.19
C ILE A 127 22.86 0.57 29.84
#